data_AF-A0A536M4T4-F1
#
_entry.id   AF-A0A536M4T4-F1
#
_cell.length_a   1.000
_cell.length_b   1.000
_cell.length_c   1.000
_cell.angle_alpha   90.00
_cell.angle_beta   90.00
_cell.angle_gamma   90.00
#
_symmetry.space_group_name_H-M   'P 1'
#
loop_
_entity.id
_entity.type
_entity.pdbx_description
1 polymer ?
#
loop_
_entity_poly.entity_id
_entity_poly.type
_entity_poly.pdbx_seq_one_letter_code
_entity_poly.pdbx_strand_id
1 'polypeptide(L)' 'MAAGETAVNARLPEDSGRALIHEFRNLLAVIVNYSELIAEETNDPEAVKADIQEVRTAAERAILLTDKLPRPGSTA' A
#
# COMPACT_ATOMS: atom_id res chain seq x y z
N MET A 1 7.40 -32.20 -36.99
CA MET A 1 8.19 -30.95 -36.86
C MET A 1 7.48 -30.07 -35.85
N ALA A 2 8.19 -29.72 -34.77
CA ALA A 2 7.74 -28.79 -33.74
C ALA A 2 8.29 -27.39 -34.05
N ALA A 3 7.45 -26.37 -33.97
CA ALA A 3 7.75 -24.94 -33.87
C ALA A 3 6.40 -24.23 -33.76
N GLY A 4 6.10 -23.29 -32.88
CA GLY A 4 6.77 -22.61 -31.77
C GLY A 4 5.62 -21.77 -31.14
N GLU A 5 5.42 -21.77 -29.83
CA GLU A 5 6.12 -20.83 -28.94
C GLU A 5 6.12 -19.39 -29.47
N THR A 6 4.97 -18.72 -29.53
CA THR A 6 4.91 -17.23 -29.51
C THR A 6 3.49 -16.77 -29.22
N ALA A 7 3.00 -17.01 -28.00
CA ALA A 7 1.87 -16.24 -27.46
C ALA A 7 1.92 -16.13 -25.93
N VAL A 8 3.12 -16.13 -25.33
CA VAL A 8 3.32 -15.49 -24.03
C VAL A 8 3.60 -14.02 -24.34
N ASN A 9 2.55 -13.32 -24.76
CA ASN A 9 2.61 -11.88 -24.95
C ASN A 9 2.73 -11.28 -23.55
N ALA A 10 3.91 -10.76 -23.25
CA ALA A 10 4.31 -10.18 -21.99
C ALA A 10 3.19 -9.26 -21.45
N ARG A 11 2.54 -9.68 -20.35
CA ARG A 11 1.74 -8.78 -19.53
C ARG A 11 2.72 -7.73 -18.98
N LEU A 12 2.65 -6.53 -19.55
CA LEU A 12 3.60 -5.46 -19.34
C LEU A 12 3.73 -5.06 -17.85
N PRO A 13 4.89 -4.52 -17.43
CA PRO A 13 5.19 -4.08 -16.06
C PRO A 13 4.30 -2.95 -15.49
N GLU A 14 3.25 -2.54 -16.21
CA GLU A 14 2.26 -1.54 -15.77
C GLU A 14 1.43 -2.02 -14.57
N ASP A 15 1.24 -3.33 -14.43
CA ASP A 15 0.52 -3.95 -13.31
C ASP A 15 1.28 -3.75 -11.98
N SER A 16 2.62 -3.68 -11.98
CA SER A 16 3.42 -3.54 -10.76
C SER A 16 3.31 -2.14 -10.13
N GLY A 17 3.34 -1.08 -10.96
CA GLY A 17 3.18 0.29 -10.46
C GLY A 17 1.77 0.55 -9.94
N ARG A 18 0.76 0.03 -10.65
CA ARG A 18 -0.64 0.07 -10.21
C ARG A 18 -0.82 -0.68 -8.88
N ALA A 19 -0.27 -1.88 -8.75
CA ALA A 19 -0.34 -2.67 -7.52
C ALA A 19 0.30 -1.95 -6.32
N LEU A 20 1.49 -1.33 -6.51
CA LEU A 20 2.14 -0.54 -5.47
C LEU A 20 1.30 0.67 -5.02
N ILE A 21 0.71 1.40 -5.97
CA ILE A 21 -0.18 2.52 -5.64
C ILE A 21 -1.42 2.03 -4.89
N HIS A 22 -1.99 0.89 -5.28
CA HIS A 22 -3.13 0.30 -4.57
C HIS A 22 -2.78 -0.09 -3.14
N GLU A 23 -1.63 -0.74 -2.92
CA GLU A 23 -1.17 -1.13 -1.59
C GLU A 23 -0.92 0.11 -0.70
N PHE A 24 -0.28 1.14 -1.25
CA PHE A 24 -0.06 2.40 -0.56
C PHE A 24 -1.38 3.07 -0.15
N ARG A 25 -2.36 3.15 -1.07
CA ARG A 25 -3.69 3.70 -0.79
C ARG A 25 -4.43 2.90 0.28
N ASN A 26 -4.28 1.58 0.30
CA ASN A 26 -4.87 0.73 1.33
C ASN A 26 -4.34 1.07 2.72
N LEU A 27 -3.02 1.26 2.87
CA LEU A 27 -2.43 1.65 4.15
C LEU A 27 -2.89 3.04 4.61
N LEU A 28 -3.05 3.99 3.68
CA LEU A 28 -3.62 5.29 4.01
C LEU A 28 -5.06 5.18 4.52
N ALA A 29 -5.89 4.32 3.92
CA ALA A 29 -7.26 4.09 4.38
C ALA A 29 -7.28 3.53 5.82
N VAL A 30 -6.37 2.59 6.12
CA VAL A 30 -6.20 2.04 7.48
C VAL A 30 -5.83 3.14 8.49
N ILE A 31 -4.85 3.99 8.15
CA ILE A 31 -4.42 5.12 9.01
C ILE A 31 -5.59 6.06 9.31
N VAL A 32 -6.36 6.44 8.27
CA VAL A 32 -7.51 7.33 8.43
C VAL A 32 -8.58 6.69 9.32
N ASN A 33 -8.94 5.44 9.05
CA ASN A 33 -9.97 4.73 9.82
C ASN A 33 -9.64 4.64 11.31
N TYR A 34 -8.41 4.25 11.67
CA TYR A 34 -8.02 4.19 13.07
C TYR A 34 -7.92 5.59 13.71
N SER A 35 -7.54 6.62 12.94
CA SER A 35 -7.56 7.99 13.44
C SER A 35 -8.98 8.47 13.75
N GLU A 36 -9.97 8.05 12.97
CA GLU A 36 -11.40 8.31 13.22
C GLU A 36 -11.88 7.56 14.47
N LEU A 37 -11.55 6.26 14.62
CA LEU A 37 -11.88 5.47 15.81
C LEU A 37 -11.33 6.10 17.11
N ILE A 38 -10.06 6.52 17.09
CA ILE A 38 -9.44 7.22 18.23
C ILE A 38 -10.15 8.53 18.56
N ALA A 39 -10.64 9.25 17.54
CA ALA A 39 -11.36 10.51 17.73
C ALA A 39 -12.78 10.29 18.30
N GLU A 40 -13.41 9.16 18.00
CA GLU A 40 -14.74 8.79 18.50
C GLU A 40 -14.70 8.13 19.88
N GLU A 41 -13.65 7.38 20.22
CA GLU A 41 -13.50 6.64 21.48
C GLU A 41 -12.41 7.21 22.41
N THR A 42 -12.72 8.27 23.15
CA THR A 42 -11.78 8.84 24.15
C THR A 42 -11.84 8.21 25.54
N ASN A 43 -12.73 7.24 25.80
CA ASN A 43 -13.01 6.74 27.15
C ASN A 43 -12.32 5.40 27.52
N ASP A 44 -11.67 4.73 26.56
CA ASP A 44 -10.85 3.53 26.83
C ASP A 44 -9.39 3.78 26.39
N PRO A 45 -8.49 4.09 27.34
CA PRO A 45 -7.08 4.35 27.06
C PRO A 45 -6.34 3.16 26.41
N GLU A 46 -6.73 1.92 26.73
CA GLU A 46 -6.06 0.74 26.17
C GLU A 46 -6.52 0.47 24.73
N ALA A 47 -7.81 0.70 24.42
CA ALA A 47 -8.32 0.67 23.05
C ALA A 47 -7.66 1.75 22.17
N VAL A 48 -7.61 2.99 22.65
CA VAL A 48 -6.92 4.11 21.96
C VAL A 48 -5.46 3.77 21.70
N LYS A 49 -4.77 3.19 22.68
CA LYS A 49 -3.37 2.79 22.53
C LYS A 49 -3.20 1.71 21.47
N ALA A 50 -4.11 0.74 21.41
CA ALA A 50 -4.09 -0.31 20.39
C ALA A 50 -4.29 0.29 18.99
N ASP A 51 -5.27 1.17 18.81
CA ASP A 51 -5.54 1.85 17.54
C ASP A 51 -4.34 2.71 17.10
N ILE A 52 -3.67 3.41 18.02
CA ILE A 52 -2.45 4.16 17.73
C ILE A 52 -1.33 3.23 17.23
N GLN A 53 -1.21 2.01 17.76
CA GLN A 53 -0.23 1.03 17.25
C GLN A 53 -0.55 0.58 15.84
N GLU A 54 -1.82 0.40 15.49
CA GLU A 54 -2.24 0.05 14.13
C GLU A 54 -1.95 1.19 13.15
N VAL A 55 -2.25 2.45 13.53
CA VAL A 55 -1.86 3.65 12.75
C VAL A 55 -0.36 3.67 12.51
N ARG A 56 0.43 3.49 13.56
CA ARG A 56 1.91 3.50 13.48
C ARG A 56 2.41 2.41 12.53
N THR A 57 1.90 1.19 12.66
CA THR A 57 2.31 0.05 11.83
C THR A 57 1.95 0.28 10.36
N ALA A 58 0.76 0.79 10.07
CA ALA A 58 0.35 1.11 8.71
C ALA A 58 1.20 2.23 8.11
N ALA A 59 1.54 3.26 8.90
CA ALA A 59 2.41 4.36 8.49
C ALA A 59 3.84 3.90 8.18
N GLU A 60 4.43 3.04 9.02
CA GLU A 60 5.75 2.47 8.78
C GLU A 60 5.79 1.67 7.47
N ARG A 61 4.77 0.85 7.22
CA ARG A 61 4.64 0.11 5.95
C ARG A 61 4.48 1.05 4.75
N ALA A 62 3.70 2.12 4.91
CA ALA A 62 3.48 3.10 3.84
C ALA A 62 4.79 3.81 3.47
N ILE A 63 5.59 4.19 4.48
CA ILE A 63 6.93 4.78 4.27
C ILE A 63 7.82 3.82 3.49
N LEU A 64 7.89 2.54 3.87
CA LEU A 64 8.70 1.54 3.15
C LEU A 64 8.24 1.32 1.69
N LEU A 65 6.96 1.52 1.40
CA LEU A 65 6.45 1.47 0.03
C LEU A 65 6.85 2.70 -0.79
N THR A 66 7.08 3.85 -0.16
CA THR A 66 7.52 5.06 -0.89
C THR A 66 8.89 4.88 -1.56
N ASP A 67 9.78 4.06 -0.99
CA ASP A 67 11.08 3.71 -1.61
C ASP A 67 10.93 2.94 -2.92
N LYS A 68 9.79 2.26 -3.10
CA LYS A 68 9.46 1.47 -4.29
C LYS A 68 8.62 2.24 -5.30
N LEU A 69 8.18 3.46 -4.97
CA LEU A 69 7.35 4.23 -5.88
C LEU A 69 8.16 4.63 -7.12
N PRO A 70 7.59 4.49 -8.33
CA PRO A 70 8.21 4.99 -9.54
C PRO A 70 8.44 6.49 -9.40
N ARG A 71 9.69 6.95 -9.56
CA ARG A 71 9.97 8.38 -9.63
C ARG A 71 9.33 8.94 -10.90
N PRO A 72 8.60 10.07 -10.83
CA PRO A 72 8.07 10.71 -12.03
C PRO A 72 9.25 11.06 -12.95
N GLY A 73 9.23 10.52 -14.18
CA GLY A 73 10.27 10.74 -15.19
C GLY A 73 11.20 9.55 -15.49
N SER A 74 11.06 8.41 -14.81
CA SER A 74 11.86 7.21 -15.14
C SER A 74 11.18 6.34 -16.20
N THR A 75 11.00 6.89 -17.40
CA THR A 75 10.86 6.08 -18.63
C THR A 75 12.27 5.87 -19.18
N ALA A 76 12.81 4.66 -19.05
CA ALA A 76 13.96 4.19 -19.81
C ALA A 76 13.49 3.23 -20.89
#